data_AF-A0A1F5AWC5-F1
#
_entry.id   AF-A0A1F5AWC5-F1
#
_cell.length_a   1.000
_cell.length_b   1.000
_cell.length_c   1.000
_cell.angle_alpha   90.00
_cell.angle_beta   90.00
_cell.angle_gamma   90.00
#
_symmetry.space_group_name_H-M   'P 1'
#
loop_
_entity.id
_entity.type
_entity.pdbx_description
1 polymer ?
#
loop_
_entity_poly.entity_id
_entity_poly.type
_entity_poly.pdbx_seq_one_letter_code
_entity_poly.pdbx_strand_id
1 'polypeptide(L)'
;MFAACAAFSAAVWTDEDFMALDEKTYEKMMSPLFGPALAGKHRLTPHFQCYSPLAQAKSMSADALKKVRYYIDCGDDDFLIKGNCALHVVLTDRKIPHEFRVRDGGHTWSYWRTGIVDGLAFIGQSFHR
;
A
#
# COMPACT_ATOMS: atom_id res chain seq x y z
N MET A 1 -8.17 14.32 10.87
CA MET A 1 -6.88 14.08 10.18
C MET A 1 -6.14 13.01 10.96
N PHE A 2 -5.57 12.01 10.30
CA PHE A 2 -4.81 10.94 10.97
C PHE A 2 -3.38 11.39 11.31
N ALA A 3 -2.81 10.87 12.40
CA ALA A 3 -1.44 11.16 12.82
C ALA A 3 -0.43 10.06 12.42
N ALA A 4 -0.89 8.81 12.36
CA ALA A 4 -0.08 7.66 11.99
C ALA A 4 -0.94 6.61 11.26
N CYS A 5 -0.27 5.80 10.43
CA CYS A 5 -0.84 4.66 9.72
C CYS A 5 0.14 3.48 9.86
N ALA A 6 -0.35 2.33 10.32
CA ALA A 6 0.38 1.06 10.25
C ALA A 6 -0.38 0.13 9.31
N ALA A 7 0.23 -0.16 8.16
CA ALA A 7 -0.37 -0.97 7.11
C ALA A 7 0.38 -2.30 6.98
N PHE A 8 -0.37 -3.40 7.08
CA PHE A 8 0.13 -4.75 6.93
C PHE A 8 -0.36 -5.33 5.62
N SER A 9 0.55 -5.81 4.77
CA SER A 9 0.23 -6.32 3.43
C SER A 9 -0.67 -5.34 2.66
N ALA A 10 -0.28 -4.06 2.63
CA ALA A 10 -1.14 -3.01 2.09
C ALA A 10 -1.46 -3.30 0.61
N ALA A 11 -2.72 -3.07 0.22
CA ALA A 11 -3.22 -3.26 -1.15
C ALA A 11 -2.67 -2.18 -2.11
N VAL A 12 -1.35 -2.10 -2.20
CA VAL A 12 -0.61 -1.25 -3.10
C VAL A 12 -0.28 -2.09 -4.32
N TRP A 13 -0.68 -1.59 -5.48
CA TRP A 13 -0.45 -2.25 -6.75
C TRP A 13 0.45 -1.38 -7.62
N THR A 14 1.40 -2.01 -8.30
CA THR A 14 2.03 -1.39 -9.46
C THR A 14 1.02 -1.35 -10.61
N ASP A 15 1.20 -0.42 -11.56
CA ASP A 15 0.32 -0.37 -12.73
C ASP A 15 0.42 -1.69 -13.52
N GLU A 16 1.62 -2.26 -13.61
CA GLU A 16 1.91 -3.53 -14.27
C GLU A 16 1.15 -4.69 -13.62
N ASP A 17 1.26 -4.86 -12.29
CA ASP A 17 0.60 -5.95 -11.58
C ASP A 17 -0.94 -5.78 -11.60
N PHE A 18 -1.45 -4.54 -11.51
CA PHE A 18 -2.89 -4.28 -11.57
C PHE A 18 -3.49 -4.60 -12.95
N MET A 19 -2.78 -4.24 -14.02
CA MET A 19 -3.15 -4.62 -15.38
C MET A 19 -3.09 -6.12 -15.61
N ALA A 20 -2.14 -6.80 -14.96
CA ALA A 20 -1.88 -8.23 -15.13
C ALA A 20 -2.83 -9.13 -14.31
N LEU A 21 -3.67 -8.58 -13.43
CA LEU A 21 -4.68 -9.36 -12.70
C LEU A 21 -5.52 -10.19 -13.66
N ASP A 22 -5.74 -11.47 -13.35
CA ASP A 22 -6.63 -12.30 -14.15
C ASP A 22 -8.06 -11.75 -14.10
N GLU A 23 -8.84 -12.03 -15.14
CA GLU A 23 -10.20 -11.49 -15.29
C GLU A 23 -11.12 -11.87 -14.12
N LYS A 24 -11.01 -13.10 -13.61
CA LYS A 24 -11.85 -13.59 -12.52
C LYS A 24 -11.53 -12.86 -11.21
N THR A 25 -10.26 -12.66 -10.90
CA THR A 25 -9.83 -11.90 -9.73
C THR A 25 -10.22 -10.43 -9.86
N TYR A 26 -10.02 -9.83 -11.03
CA TYR A 26 -10.43 -8.44 -11.27
C TYR A 26 -11.94 -8.27 -11.09
N GLU A 27 -12.76 -9.11 -11.73
CA GLU A 27 -14.23 -9.01 -11.64
C GLU A 27 -14.73 -9.21 -10.21
N LYS A 28 -14.09 -10.09 -9.44
CA LYS A 28 -14.49 -10.33 -8.06
C LYS A 28 -14.06 -9.21 -7.11
N MET A 29 -12.84 -8.70 -7.24
CA MET A 29 -12.22 -7.83 -6.22
C MET A 29 -12.19 -6.35 -6.61
N MET A 30 -11.98 -6.06 -7.89
CA MET A 30 -11.63 -4.72 -8.36
C MET A 30 -12.76 -4.06 -9.14
N SER A 31 -13.55 -4.83 -9.89
CA SER A 31 -14.69 -4.35 -10.68
C SER A 31 -15.73 -3.57 -9.86
N PRO A 32 -16.11 -3.98 -8.63
CA PRO A 32 -17.00 -3.19 -7.78
C PRO A 32 -16.45 -1.82 -7.38
N LEU A 33 -15.12 -1.64 -7.40
CA LEU A 33 -14.44 -0.42 -6.96
C LEU A 33 -14.06 0.48 -8.15
N PHE A 34 -13.61 -0.12 -9.25
CA PHE A 34 -12.96 0.60 -10.36
C PHE A 34 -13.70 0.47 -11.69
N GLY A 35 -14.79 -0.32 -11.73
CA GLY A 35 -15.67 -0.47 -12.88
C GLY A 35 -15.58 -1.86 -13.52
N PRO A 36 -16.71 -2.39 -14.03
CA PRO A 36 -16.78 -3.70 -14.65
C PRO A 36 -16.20 -3.71 -16.07
N ALA A 37 -15.87 -4.92 -16.56
CA ALA A 37 -15.45 -5.16 -17.94
C ALA A 37 -14.22 -4.36 -18.40
N LEU A 38 -13.29 -4.07 -17.47
CA LEU A 38 -12.00 -3.43 -17.77
C LEU A 38 -10.88 -4.48 -17.85
N ALA A 39 -10.05 -4.38 -18.88
CA ALA A 39 -8.92 -5.28 -19.10
C ALA A 39 -7.64 -4.51 -19.46
N GLY A 40 -6.48 -5.05 -19.04
CA GLY A 40 -5.17 -4.47 -19.30
C GLY A 40 -5.12 -2.97 -18.98
N LYS A 41 -4.61 -2.16 -19.92
CA LYS A 41 -4.45 -0.70 -19.75
C LYS A 41 -5.75 0.04 -19.45
N HIS A 42 -6.91 -0.49 -19.86
CA HIS A 42 -8.19 0.14 -19.59
C HIS A 42 -8.57 0.14 -18.10
N ARG A 43 -7.88 -0.66 -17.27
CA ARG A 43 -8.02 -0.65 -15.81
C ARG A 43 -7.36 0.56 -15.15
N LEU A 44 -6.39 1.20 -15.80
CA LEU A 44 -5.67 2.38 -15.29
C LEU A 44 -6.49 3.66 -15.51
N THR A 45 -7.74 3.65 -15.02
CA THR A 45 -8.64 4.79 -15.15
C THR A 45 -8.18 5.95 -14.27
N PRO A 46 -8.60 7.20 -14.58
CA PRO A 46 -8.37 8.33 -13.67
C PRO A 46 -8.92 8.08 -12.26
N HIS A 47 -10.02 7.31 -12.16
CA HIS A 47 -10.58 6.92 -10.87
C HIS A 47 -9.61 6.03 -10.08
N PHE A 48 -9.09 4.95 -10.69
CA PHE A 48 -8.06 4.11 -10.06
C PHE A 48 -6.82 4.92 -9.65
N GLN A 49 -6.29 5.74 -10.55
CA GLN A 49 -5.09 6.56 -10.27
C GLN A 49 -5.29 7.55 -9.13
N CYS A 50 -6.50 8.11 -8.97
CA CYS A 50 -6.81 9.01 -7.87
C CYS A 50 -6.79 8.32 -6.50
N TYR A 51 -7.08 7.02 -6.44
CA TYR A 51 -7.16 6.23 -5.20
C TYR A 51 -6.01 5.23 -5.01
N SER A 52 -5.08 5.13 -5.98
CA SER A 52 -3.89 4.30 -5.85
C SER A 52 -2.90 4.94 -4.86
N PRO A 53 -2.52 4.25 -3.76
CA PRO A 53 -1.54 4.79 -2.82
C PRO A 53 -0.20 5.10 -3.47
N LEU A 54 0.22 4.29 -4.45
CA LEU A 54 1.46 4.50 -5.18
C LEU A 54 1.39 5.75 -6.08
N ALA A 55 0.25 5.99 -6.74
CA ALA A 55 0.04 7.18 -7.55
C ALA A 55 -0.04 8.46 -6.71
N GLN A 56 -0.75 8.39 -5.58
CA GLN A 56 -0.81 9.48 -4.59
C GLN A 56 0.57 9.79 -4.01
N ALA A 57 1.35 8.76 -3.68
CA ALA A 57 2.71 8.91 -3.18
C ALA A 57 3.66 9.55 -4.22
N LYS A 58 3.35 9.52 -5.52
CA LYS A 58 4.11 10.23 -6.56
C LYS A 58 3.65 11.68 -6.74
N SER A 59 2.34 11.93 -6.66
CA SER A 59 1.72 13.21 -7.08
C SER A 59 1.43 14.19 -5.94
N MET A 60 1.11 13.72 -4.73
CA MET A 60 0.79 14.59 -3.60
C MET A 60 2.01 15.39 -3.13
N SER A 61 1.82 16.58 -2.56
CA SER A 61 2.93 17.37 -2.01
C SER A 61 3.62 16.65 -0.84
N ALA A 62 4.94 16.85 -0.72
CA ALA A 62 5.71 16.25 0.37
C ALA A 62 5.19 16.67 1.75
N ASP A 63 4.79 17.94 1.89
CA ASP A 63 4.22 18.46 3.14
C ASP A 63 2.89 17.80 3.49
N ALA A 64 2.06 17.46 2.51
CA ALA A 64 0.83 16.72 2.76
C ALA A 64 1.14 15.29 3.25
N LEU A 65 2.10 14.61 2.61
CA LEU A 65 2.48 13.26 2.99
C LEU A 65 3.13 13.21 4.38
N LYS A 66 3.97 14.19 4.73
CA LYS A 66 4.66 14.26 6.03
C LYS A 66 3.73 14.53 7.24
N LYS A 67 2.45 14.84 7.01
CA LYS A 67 1.46 15.00 8.10
C LYS A 67 1.10 13.69 8.78
N VAL A 68 1.36 12.56 8.13
CA VAL A 68 1.10 11.21 8.65
C VAL A 68 2.43 10.48 8.77
N ARG A 69 2.62 9.73 9.86
CA ARG A 69 3.72 8.79 10.01
C ARG A 69 3.30 7.44 9.42
N TYR A 70 4.13 6.83 8.58
CA TYR A 70 3.80 5.57 7.92
C TYR A 70 4.65 4.43 8.46
N TYR A 71 4.00 3.31 8.75
CA TYR A 71 4.61 2.03 9.02
C TYR A 71 4.05 1.04 8.00
N ILE A 72 4.94 0.48 7.17
CA ILE A 72 4.59 -0.43 6.09
C ILE A 72 5.27 -1.77 6.38
N ASP A 73 4.48 -2.82 6.55
CA ASP A 73 4.97 -4.17 6.86
C ASP A 73 4.34 -5.15 5.88
N CYS A 74 5.16 -5.83 5.07
CA CYS A 74 4.68 -6.75 4.05
C CYS A 74 5.58 -7.97 3.97
N GLY A 75 4.97 -9.15 3.90
CA GLY A 75 5.70 -10.40 3.84
C GLY A 75 6.42 -10.58 2.50
N ASP A 76 7.57 -11.25 2.51
CA ASP A 76 8.34 -11.53 1.29
C ASP A 76 7.64 -12.52 0.33
N ASP A 77 6.81 -13.41 0.86
CA ASP A 77 5.95 -14.32 0.09
C ASP A 77 4.55 -13.73 -0.22
N ASP A 78 4.29 -12.47 0.17
CA ASP A 78 3.01 -11.80 -0.10
C ASP A 78 2.90 -11.37 -1.57
N PHE A 79 1.75 -11.62 -2.20
CA PHE A 79 1.52 -11.21 -3.59
C PHE A 79 1.54 -9.68 -3.79
N LEU A 80 1.45 -8.89 -2.71
CA LEU A 80 1.52 -7.43 -2.71
C LEU A 80 2.93 -6.87 -2.47
N ILE A 81 3.96 -7.72 -2.31
CA ILE A 81 5.30 -7.26 -1.93
C ILE A 81 5.89 -6.27 -2.92
N LYS A 82 5.70 -6.48 -4.23
CA LYS A 82 6.22 -5.58 -5.27
C LYS A 82 5.65 -4.17 -5.14
N GLY A 83 4.34 -4.04 -4.91
CA GLY A 83 3.69 -2.75 -4.73
C GLY A 83 4.14 -2.04 -3.45
N ASN A 84 4.30 -2.79 -2.35
CA ASN A 84 4.79 -2.23 -1.08
C ASN A 84 6.26 -1.77 -1.20
N CYS A 85 7.12 -2.54 -1.87
CA CYS A 85 8.49 -2.14 -2.20
C CYS A 85 8.52 -0.89 -3.09
N ALA A 86 7.67 -0.82 -4.11
CA ALA A 86 7.58 0.34 -4.99
C ALA A 86 7.16 1.61 -4.22
N LEU A 87 6.20 1.48 -3.29
CA LEU A 87 5.80 2.57 -2.41
C LEU A 87 6.95 3.02 -1.50
N HIS A 88 7.67 2.08 -0.89
CA HIS A 88 8.86 2.37 -0.09
C HIS A 88 9.92 3.16 -0.87
N VAL A 89 10.23 2.74 -2.10
CA VAL A 89 11.19 3.43 -2.98
C VAL A 89 10.72 4.87 -3.25
N VAL A 90 9.47 5.06 -3.66
CA VAL A 90 8.91 6.39 -3.93
C VAL A 90 8.97 7.30 -2.70
N LEU A 91 8.59 6.81 -1.52
CA LEU A 91 8.64 7.60 -0.30
C LEU A 91 10.08 7.95 0.10
N THR A 92 11.02 7.02 -0.10
CA THR A 92 12.46 7.20 0.17
C THR A 92 13.06 8.27 -0.72
N ASP A 93 12.87 8.18 -2.04
CA ASP A 93 13.39 9.13 -3.02
C ASP A 93 12.85 10.55 -2.76
N ARG A 94 11.59 10.63 -2.31
CA ARG A 94 10.93 11.89 -1.96
C ARG A 94 11.22 12.37 -0.54
N LYS A 95 12.08 11.66 0.21
CA LYS A 95 12.46 12.00 1.61
C LYS A 95 11.26 12.14 2.54
N ILE A 96 10.27 11.26 2.39
CA ILE A 96 9.12 11.16 3.28
C ILE A 96 9.46 10.17 4.40
N PRO A 97 9.44 10.57 5.68
CA PRO A 97 9.73 9.65 6.79
C PRO A 97 8.70 8.52 6.86
N HIS A 98 9.19 7.28 6.91
CA HIS A 98 8.39 6.08 7.06
C HIS A 98 9.25 4.92 7.57
N GLU A 99 8.62 3.94 8.20
CA GLU A 99 9.20 2.63 8.48
C GLU A 99 8.75 1.63 7.43
N PHE A 100 9.68 0.84 6.92
CA PHE A 100 9.41 -0.25 6.00
C PHE A 100 10.04 -1.53 6.51
N ARG A 101 9.23 -2.58 6.63
CA ARG A 101 9.66 -3.90 7.09
C ARG A 101 9.21 -4.97 6.12
N VAL A 102 10.13 -5.87 5.81
CA VAL A 102 9.86 -7.12 5.11
C VAL A 102 10.29 -8.25 6.03
N ARG A 103 9.41 -9.23 6.22
CA ARG A 103 9.63 -10.38 7.11
C ARG A 103 9.19 -11.64 6.38
N ASP A 104 9.73 -12.77 6.80
CA ASP A 104 9.30 -14.09 6.31
C ASP A 104 7.78 -14.29 6.50
N GLY A 105 7.10 -14.62 5.42
CA GLY A 105 5.68 -14.99 5.39
C GLY A 105 4.86 -14.25 4.32
N GLY A 106 3.56 -14.56 4.25
CA GLY A 106 2.67 -14.06 3.19
C GLY A 106 1.38 -13.40 3.70
N HIS A 107 0.40 -13.29 2.80
CA HIS A 107 -0.88 -12.60 3.02
C HIS A 107 -1.84 -13.34 3.98
N THR A 108 -1.46 -13.45 5.25
CA THR A 108 -2.12 -14.34 6.22
C THR A 108 -2.31 -13.70 7.59
N TRP A 109 -3.34 -14.14 8.31
CA TRP A 109 -3.59 -13.74 9.69
C TRP A 109 -2.44 -14.05 10.65
N SER A 110 -1.70 -15.13 10.42
CA SER A 110 -0.55 -15.47 11.27
C SER A 110 0.55 -14.42 11.11
N TYR A 111 0.87 -14.03 9.87
CA TYR A 111 1.85 -12.98 9.58
C TYR A 111 1.46 -11.63 10.21
N TRP A 112 0.18 -11.24 10.10
CA TRP A 112 -0.29 -9.97 10.67
C TRP A 112 -0.30 -9.99 12.20
N ARG A 113 -0.69 -11.10 12.83
CA ARG A 113 -0.69 -11.22 14.30
C ARG A 113 0.70 -11.11 14.90
N THR A 114 1.75 -11.54 14.20
CA THR A 114 3.12 -11.35 14.71
C THR A 114 3.62 -9.92 14.51
N GLY A 115 3.17 -9.21 13.47
CA GLY A 115 3.55 -7.83 13.20
C GLY A 115 2.75 -6.77 13.97
N ILE A 116 1.52 -7.10 14.42
CA ILE A 116 0.60 -6.11 14.99
C ILE A 116 1.13 -5.43 16.26
N VAL A 117 1.93 -6.14 17.07
CA VAL A 117 2.51 -5.59 18.30
C VAL A 117 3.41 -4.40 17.99
N ASP A 118 4.28 -4.54 16.99
CA ASP A 118 5.18 -3.47 16.55
C ASP A 118 4.43 -2.32 15.90
N GLY A 119 3.41 -2.61 15.08
CA GLY A 119 2.57 -1.57 14.48
C GLY A 119 1.78 -0.76 15.53
N LEU A 120 1.26 -1.42 16.57
CA LEU A 120 0.61 -0.73 17.68
C LEU A 120 1.59 0.10 18.51
N ALA A 121 2.81 -0.40 18.73
CA ALA A 121 3.86 0.37 19.39
C ALA A 121 4.24 1.62 18.58
N PHE A 122 4.39 1.50 17.26
CA PHE A 122 4.62 2.62 16.35
C PHE A 122 3.51 3.67 16.44
N ILE A 123 2.24 3.24 16.40
CA ILE A 123 1.08 4.13 16.54
C ILE A 123 1.11 4.82 17.90
N GLY A 124 1.37 4.10 18.98
CA GLY A 124 1.45 4.64 20.34
C GLY A 124 2.53 5.72 20.48
N GLN A 125 3.74 5.46 19.98
CA GLN A 125 4.84 6.44 19.95
C GLN A 125 4.51 7.67 19.08
N SER A 126 3.63 7.51 18.10
CA SER A 126 3.25 8.58 17.18
C SER A 126 2.39 9.68 17.80
N PHE A 127 1.75 9.40 18.94
CA PHE A 127 0.96 10.39 19.68
C PHE A 127 1.76 11.16 20.74
N HIS A 128 2.96 10.70 21.09
CA HIS A 128 3.83 11.38 22.02
C HIS A 128 4.55 12.52 21.29
N ARG A 129 4.37 13.74 21.78
CA ARG A 129 5.01 14.97 21.30
C ARG A 129 6.06 15.42 22.29
#